data_AF-A0A0K8Q8I4-F1
#
_entry.id   AF-A0A0K8Q8I4-F1
#
_cell.length_a   1.000
_cell.length_b   1.000
_cell.length_c   1.000
_cell.angle_alpha   90.00
_cell.angle_beta   90.00
_cell.angle_gamma   90.00
#
_symmetry.space_group_name_H-M   'P 1'
#
loop_
_entity.id
_entity.type
_entity.pdbx_description
1 polymer ?
#
loop_
_entity_poly.entity_id
_entity_poly.type
_entity_poly.pdbx_seq_one_letter_code
_entity_poly.pdbx_strand_id
1 'polypeptide(L)'
;MHDDRRLTEVRLDRFVRERIDAAVYTRSVPLTLSSWDAPDEPVSVMEALRHEFAPQAHGAAWGRPWGTTWLRLQGEVPDSWGTATDTAVEIVVDLGFTTEIPGFQCEGIAWRPDGTIIKAISPRNQYIPLKLLGSGMAVDFYVEAAANPDVAQGWTFAAMPYGDKATAGSEPSYRLGTMAIAELNQTVWELQQDVWTLGGLMHELPMELPRRHEILRALERMMDIMDPDDVPGTATAGRAALAEVLGRPAYASAHKLVATGHAHIDSAWLWPVRETIRKCARTFSNVVALMDDSPDFVFSCSSAQQLAWIKEFYPELFGRIREKVKAGQFVPVGGMWVESDTNMPGGEAMARQFVEGKKFFLDEFGVDCQEAWLPDSFGYSAALPQIVKAAGSRWFLTQKISWNQVNRMPHHTFNWEGIDGTRLFTHFPPVDTYNSELSGRELAHAERN
;
A
#
# COMPACT_ATOMS: atom_id res chain seq x y z
N MET A 1 39.46 21.18 -7.01
CA MET A 1 38.10 20.74 -7.37
C MET A 1 37.19 21.29 -6.30
N HIS A 2 36.25 22.17 -6.64
CA HIS A 2 35.30 22.69 -5.67
C HIS A 2 34.25 21.62 -5.37
N ASP A 3 33.97 21.39 -4.10
CA ASP A 3 32.90 20.51 -3.66
C ASP A 3 31.56 21.27 -3.75
N ASP A 4 30.81 21.01 -4.82
CA ASP A 4 29.52 21.62 -5.13
C ASP A 4 28.34 20.67 -4.85
N ARG A 5 28.58 19.54 -4.16
CA ARG A 5 27.61 18.44 -4.06
C ARG A 5 26.30 18.87 -3.43
N ARG A 6 26.38 19.59 -2.31
CA ARG A 6 25.19 20.11 -1.61
C ARG A 6 24.35 21.05 -2.48
N LEU A 7 24.99 21.84 -3.34
CA LEU A 7 24.27 22.73 -4.26
C LEU A 7 23.56 21.92 -5.34
N THR A 8 24.20 20.86 -5.83
CA THR A 8 23.61 19.93 -6.81
C THR A 8 22.41 19.18 -6.22
N GLU A 9 22.53 18.66 -5.00
CA GLU A 9 21.45 17.96 -4.30
C GLU A 9 20.23 18.88 -4.07
N VAL A 10 20.45 20.10 -3.56
CA VAL A 10 19.36 21.09 -3.37
C VAL A 10 18.72 21.49 -4.71
N ARG A 11 19.51 21.59 -5.79
CA ARG A 11 18.99 21.86 -7.14
C ARG A 11 18.09 20.70 -7.60
N LEU A 12 18.50 19.46 -7.36
CA LEU A 12 17.74 18.25 -7.72
C LEU A 12 16.40 18.20 -6.99
N ASP A 13 16.39 18.37 -5.66
CA ASP A 13 15.17 18.34 -4.86
C ASP A 13 14.15 19.38 -5.35
N ARG A 14 14.64 20.59 -5.68
CA ARG A 14 13.82 21.65 -6.24
C ARG A 14 13.31 21.28 -7.63
N PHE A 15 14.16 20.75 -8.50
CA PHE A 15 13.79 20.37 -9.87
C PHE A 15 12.72 19.28 -9.88
N VAL A 16 12.85 18.26 -9.02
CA VAL A 16 11.83 17.21 -8.87
C VAL A 16 10.50 17.81 -8.43
N ARG A 17 10.49 18.50 -7.28
CA ARG A 17 9.27 19.05 -6.68
C ARG A 17 8.54 20.06 -7.57
N GLU A 18 9.27 20.96 -8.22
CA GLU A 18 8.68 22.09 -8.92
C GLU A 18 8.49 21.86 -10.42
N ARG A 19 9.20 20.89 -11.02
CA ARG A 19 9.19 20.62 -12.46
C ARG A 19 8.69 19.21 -12.79
N ILE A 20 9.37 18.17 -12.29
CA ILE A 20 9.02 16.78 -12.65
C ILE A 20 7.65 16.39 -12.09
N ASP A 21 7.43 16.58 -10.79
CA ASP A 21 6.18 16.17 -10.12
C ASP A 21 4.95 16.87 -10.74
N ALA A 22 5.09 18.16 -11.06
CA ALA A 22 4.03 18.95 -11.68
C ALA A 22 3.75 18.54 -13.14
N ALA A 23 4.71 17.91 -13.82
CA ALA A 23 4.59 17.50 -15.22
C ALA A 23 4.11 16.05 -15.41
N VAL A 24 3.94 15.27 -14.33
CA VAL A 24 3.40 13.90 -14.39
C VAL A 24 2.00 13.90 -15.02
N TYR A 25 1.15 14.86 -14.63
CA TYR A 25 -0.15 15.09 -15.23
C TYR A 25 -0.16 16.44 -15.94
N THR A 26 -0.07 16.42 -17.27
CA THR A 26 0.08 17.66 -18.07
C THR A 26 -1.25 18.34 -18.35
N ARG A 27 -2.33 17.56 -18.46
CA ARG A 27 -3.68 18.02 -18.80
C ARG A 27 -4.68 17.36 -17.87
N SER A 28 -5.68 18.13 -17.41
CA SER A 28 -6.79 17.61 -16.60
C SER A 28 -8.12 18.32 -16.92
N VAL A 29 -9.22 17.57 -16.80
CA VAL A 29 -10.59 18.07 -16.95
C VAL A 29 -11.39 17.61 -15.72
N PRO A 30 -12.02 18.53 -14.97
CA PRO A 30 -12.74 18.17 -13.76
C PRO A 30 -13.97 17.32 -14.07
N LEU A 31 -14.23 16.33 -13.21
CA LEU A 31 -15.42 15.49 -13.28
C LEU A 31 -16.63 16.20 -12.64
N THR A 32 -17.81 15.86 -13.14
CA THR A 32 -19.08 16.20 -12.48
C THR A 32 -19.27 15.27 -11.29
N LEU A 33 -19.57 15.86 -10.13
CA LEU A 33 -19.73 15.13 -8.87
C LEU A 33 -21.17 15.19 -8.39
N SER A 34 -21.64 14.08 -7.88
CA SER A 34 -22.85 14.02 -7.05
C SER A 34 -22.59 13.07 -5.88
N SER A 35 -23.29 13.27 -4.76
CA SER A 35 -23.07 12.50 -3.55
C SER A 35 -24.35 12.11 -2.85
N TRP A 36 -24.27 11.01 -2.10
CA TRP A 36 -25.27 10.57 -1.15
C TRP A 36 -24.58 10.10 0.13
N ASP A 37 -25.01 10.61 1.28
CA ASP A 37 -24.48 10.20 2.57
C ASP A 37 -25.29 9.04 3.15
N ALA A 38 -24.59 7.96 3.53
CA ALA A 38 -25.22 6.88 4.27
C ALA A 38 -25.72 7.40 5.64
N PRO A 39 -26.98 7.13 6.02
CA PRO A 39 -27.60 7.78 7.18
C PRO A 39 -27.00 7.33 8.51
N ASP A 40 -26.46 6.12 8.61
CA ASP A 40 -25.78 5.58 9.79
C ASP A 40 -24.58 4.70 9.39
N GLU A 41 -24.76 3.38 9.38
CA GLU A 41 -23.75 2.39 9.03
C GLU A 41 -23.50 2.32 7.51
N PRO A 42 -22.31 1.84 7.09
CA PRO A 42 -22.06 1.53 5.68
C PRO A 42 -23.10 0.55 5.14
N VAL A 43 -23.57 0.81 3.92
CA VAL A 43 -24.53 -0.03 3.20
C VAL A 43 -23.84 -0.77 2.06
N SER A 44 -24.46 -1.84 1.56
CA SER A 44 -23.95 -2.52 0.36
C SER A 44 -24.00 -1.61 -0.87
N VAL A 45 -23.13 -1.88 -1.86
CA VAL A 45 -23.15 -1.17 -3.15
C VAL A 45 -24.54 -1.22 -3.81
N MET A 46 -25.20 -2.38 -3.78
CA MET A 46 -26.52 -2.55 -4.40
C MET A 46 -27.62 -1.72 -3.73
N GLU A 47 -27.44 -1.36 -2.46
CA GLU A 47 -28.34 -0.47 -1.74
C GLU A 47 -28.01 1.00 -2.06
N ALA A 48 -26.74 1.39 -1.95
CA ALA A 48 -26.30 2.76 -2.24
C ALA A 48 -26.70 3.22 -3.64
N LEU A 49 -26.53 2.37 -4.66
CA LEU A 49 -26.83 2.68 -6.06
C LEU A 49 -28.32 2.92 -6.35
N ARG A 50 -29.23 2.63 -5.40
CA ARG A 50 -30.68 2.90 -5.54
C ARG A 50 -31.08 4.29 -5.09
N HIS A 51 -30.20 5.00 -4.39
CA HIS A 51 -30.48 6.32 -3.88
C HIS A 51 -30.27 7.41 -4.93
N GLU A 52 -30.89 8.56 -4.70
CA GLU A 52 -30.68 9.76 -5.51
C GLU A 52 -29.46 10.52 -5.00
N PHE A 53 -28.52 10.79 -5.90
CA PHE A 53 -27.29 11.51 -5.59
C PHE A 53 -27.49 12.99 -5.89
N ALA A 54 -27.30 13.84 -4.90
CA ALA A 54 -27.42 15.29 -5.05
C ALA A 54 -26.14 15.88 -5.65
N PRO A 55 -26.19 16.95 -6.47
CA PRO A 55 -25.01 17.60 -7.01
C PRO A 55 -24.02 18.00 -5.90
N GLN A 56 -22.73 17.79 -6.13
CA GLN A 56 -21.66 18.08 -5.17
C GLN A 56 -20.56 18.92 -5.83
N ALA A 57 -19.98 19.83 -5.04
CA ALA A 57 -18.88 20.68 -5.51
C ALA A 57 -17.51 20.08 -5.14
N HIS A 58 -16.52 20.31 -6.00
CA HIS A 58 -15.11 20.19 -5.61
C HIS A 58 -14.84 21.13 -4.42
N GLY A 59 -14.00 20.71 -3.46
CA GLY A 59 -13.73 21.49 -2.23
C GLY A 59 -14.80 21.39 -1.14
N ALA A 60 -15.95 20.75 -1.42
CA ALA A 60 -17.01 20.60 -0.43
C ALA A 60 -16.55 19.79 0.79
N ALA A 61 -16.98 20.22 1.97
CA ALA A 61 -16.74 19.47 3.21
C ALA A 61 -17.62 18.22 3.22
N TRP A 62 -17.07 17.09 3.65
CA TRP A 62 -17.77 15.81 3.68
C TRP A 62 -17.31 14.92 4.83
N GLY A 63 -18.08 13.87 5.09
CA GLY A 63 -17.67 12.76 5.95
C GLY A 63 -17.66 13.09 7.44
N ARG A 64 -18.80 12.91 8.11
CA ARG A 64 -18.81 12.84 9.58
C ARG A 64 -17.92 11.67 10.05
N PRO A 65 -17.37 11.67 11.28
CA PRO A 65 -16.54 10.59 11.77
C PRO A 65 -17.20 9.21 11.63
N TRP A 66 -16.48 8.26 11.03
CA TRP A 66 -16.94 6.91 10.67
C TRP A 66 -18.09 6.85 9.66
N GLY A 67 -18.51 7.99 9.12
CA GLY A 67 -19.54 8.08 8.09
C GLY A 67 -19.06 7.52 6.76
N THR A 68 -20.02 7.14 5.91
CA THR A 68 -19.76 6.75 4.53
C THR A 68 -20.50 7.68 3.60
N THR A 69 -19.77 8.29 2.68
CA THR A 69 -20.33 9.10 1.60
C THR A 69 -20.09 8.37 0.29
N TRP A 70 -21.16 8.14 -0.46
CA TRP A 70 -21.06 7.64 -1.81
C TRP A 70 -20.98 8.82 -2.77
N LEU A 71 -19.98 8.80 -3.64
CA LEU A 71 -19.80 9.77 -4.71
C LEU A 71 -20.10 9.09 -6.04
N ARG A 72 -20.71 9.79 -6.98
CA ARG A 72 -20.79 9.41 -8.38
C ARG A 72 -20.00 10.42 -9.20
N LEU A 73 -19.06 9.92 -10.00
CA LEU A 73 -18.15 10.71 -10.80
C LEU A 73 -18.46 10.49 -12.27
N GLN A 74 -18.73 11.58 -12.99
CA GLN A 74 -19.15 11.53 -14.39
C GLN A 74 -18.39 12.51 -15.28
N GLY A 75 -18.08 12.10 -16.50
CA GLY A 75 -17.47 12.96 -17.50
C GLY A 75 -17.16 12.22 -18.79
N GLU A 76 -16.50 12.92 -19.71
CA GLU A 76 -16.11 12.39 -21.01
C GLU A 76 -14.63 12.68 -21.25
N VAL A 77 -13.90 11.65 -21.65
CA VAL A 77 -12.48 11.74 -21.99
C VAL A 77 -12.38 12.50 -23.32
N PRO A 78 -11.58 13.58 -23.40
CA PRO A 78 -11.39 14.28 -24.67
C PRO A 78 -10.76 13.38 -25.74
N ASP A 79 -11.25 13.45 -26.98
CA ASP A 79 -10.79 12.63 -28.13
C ASP A 79 -9.29 12.66 -28.41
N SER A 80 -8.61 13.71 -27.96
CA SER A 80 -7.17 13.94 -28.19
C SER A 80 -6.26 13.39 -27.09
N TRP A 81 -6.81 12.65 -26.12
CA TRP A 81 -6.07 12.18 -24.94
C TRP A 81 -5.77 10.69 -25.01
N GLY A 82 -4.59 10.29 -24.52
CA GLY A 82 -4.14 8.89 -24.56
C GLY A 82 -3.85 8.36 -25.97
N THR A 83 -3.75 9.25 -26.96
CA THR A 83 -3.43 8.88 -28.35
C THR A 83 -1.93 8.79 -28.61
N ALA A 84 -1.11 9.42 -27.77
CA ALA A 84 0.34 9.34 -27.86
C ALA A 84 0.86 8.08 -27.14
N THR A 85 1.95 7.51 -27.64
CA THR A 85 2.50 6.23 -27.17
C THR A 85 3.00 6.24 -25.73
N ASP A 86 3.31 7.43 -25.20
CA ASP A 86 3.84 7.68 -23.87
C ASP A 86 2.82 8.35 -22.93
N THR A 87 1.55 8.35 -23.32
CA THR A 87 0.46 8.93 -22.53
C THR A 87 -0.56 7.87 -22.16
N ALA A 88 -1.08 7.98 -20.94
CA ALA A 88 -2.21 7.17 -20.47
C ALA A 88 -3.28 8.09 -19.86
N VAL A 89 -4.54 7.69 -19.94
CA VAL A 89 -5.63 8.41 -19.30
C VAL A 89 -5.98 7.73 -17.98
N GLU A 90 -6.04 8.54 -16.92
CA GLU A 90 -6.39 8.11 -15.58
C GLU A 90 -7.42 9.04 -14.97
N ILE A 91 -8.11 8.55 -13.94
CA ILE A 91 -9.03 9.34 -13.14
C ILE A 91 -8.36 9.57 -11.80
N VAL A 92 -7.95 10.81 -11.54
CA VAL A 92 -7.40 11.25 -10.24
C VAL A 92 -8.56 11.55 -9.31
N VAL A 93 -8.53 11.00 -8.11
CA VAL A 93 -9.57 11.15 -7.08
C VAL A 93 -8.92 11.48 -5.76
N ASP A 94 -9.02 12.75 -5.36
CA ASP A 94 -8.60 13.22 -4.05
C ASP A 94 -9.82 13.37 -3.12
N LEU A 95 -9.89 12.51 -2.10
CA LEU A 95 -10.94 12.53 -1.08
C LEU A 95 -10.67 13.58 0.02
N GLY A 96 -9.63 14.39 -0.11
CA GLY A 96 -9.15 15.29 0.93
C GLY A 96 -8.09 14.66 1.80
N PHE A 97 -7.18 13.90 1.19
CA PHE A 97 -6.15 13.18 1.92
C PHE A 97 -5.23 14.13 2.70
N THR A 98 -4.82 13.72 3.89
CA THR A 98 -3.87 14.44 4.74
C THR A 98 -2.45 13.88 4.59
N THR A 99 -1.48 14.52 5.25
CA THR A 99 -0.09 14.06 5.31
C THR A 99 0.12 12.82 6.19
N GLU A 100 -0.92 12.33 6.85
CA GLU A 100 -0.85 11.13 7.68
C GLU A 100 -0.61 9.87 6.84
N ILE A 101 -0.13 8.81 7.48
CA ILE A 101 0.13 7.53 6.79
C ILE A 101 -1.18 6.90 6.26
N PRO A 102 -1.13 6.20 5.11
CA PRO A 102 -2.28 5.44 4.62
C PRO A 102 -2.84 4.48 5.68
N GLY A 103 -4.17 4.37 5.76
CA GLY A 103 -4.85 3.50 6.71
C GLY A 103 -5.39 4.20 7.97
N PHE A 104 -4.99 5.44 8.25
CA PHE A 104 -5.41 6.20 9.45
C PHE A 104 -6.17 7.48 9.12
N GLN A 105 -6.76 7.55 7.93
CA GLN A 105 -7.50 8.68 7.41
C GLN A 105 -8.57 8.20 6.44
N CYS A 106 -9.22 9.10 5.70
CA CYS A 106 -10.23 8.73 4.72
C CYS A 106 -9.69 7.75 3.66
N GLU A 107 -10.55 6.85 3.22
CA GLU A 107 -10.22 5.79 2.26
C GLU A 107 -11.40 5.58 1.32
N GLY A 108 -11.13 5.16 0.08
CA GLY A 108 -12.16 4.96 -0.94
C GLY A 108 -12.10 3.58 -1.59
N ILE A 109 -13.24 3.12 -2.10
CA ILE A 109 -13.29 2.03 -3.08
C ILE A 109 -14.18 2.42 -4.25
N ALA A 110 -13.66 2.22 -5.46
CA ALA A 110 -14.37 2.53 -6.69
C ALA A 110 -15.17 1.32 -7.18
N TRP A 111 -16.40 1.60 -7.60
CA TRP A 111 -17.40 0.62 -8.01
C TRP A 111 -17.96 0.97 -9.38
N ARG A 112 -18.15 -0.03 -10.24
CA ARG A 112 -18.90 0.13 -11.48
C ARG A 112 -20.40 0.25 -11.20
N PRO A 113 -21.18 0.80 -12.14
CA PRO A 113 -22.64 0.85 -12.03
C PRO A 113 -23.33 -0.52 -11.87
N ASP A 114 -22.66 -1.62 -12.23
CA ASP A 114 -23.14 -2.99 -12.05
C ASP A 114 -22.85 -3.58 -10.65
N GLY A 115 -22.18 -2.82 -9.78
CA GLY A 115 -21.83 -3.25 -8.42
C GLY A 115 -20.52 -4.04 -8.33
N THR A 116 -19.73 -4.14 -9.39
CA THR A 116 -18.40 -4.78 -9.35
C THR A 116 -17.31 -3.80 -8.90
N ILE A 117 -16.30 -4.31 -8.18
CA ILE A 117 -15.17 -3.50 -7.73
C ILE A 117 -14.28 -3.15 -8.93
N ILE A 118 -13.84 -1.89 -8.99
CA ILE A 118 -12.80 -1.42 -9.91
C ILE A 118 -11.44 -1.58 -9.23
N LYS A 119 -11.21 -0.77 -8.20
CA LYS A 119 -9.94 -0.62 -7.47
C LYS A 119 -10.19 0.29 -6.26
N ALA A 120 -9.35 0.23 -5.23
CA ALA A 120 -9.41 1.16 -4.10
C ALA A 120 -8.58 2.42 -4.30
N ILE A 121 -8.97 3.48 -3.59
CA ILE A 121 -8.38 4.82 -3.65
C ILE A 121 -7.84 5.14 -2.26
N SER A 122 -6.59 5.59 -2.20
CA SER A 122 -5.90 5.92 -0.94
C SER A 122 -4.86 7.02 -1.17
N PRO A 123 -4.30 7.64 -0.11
CA PRO A 123 -3.40 8.80 -0.24
C PRO A 123 -2.19 8.59 -1.16
N ARG A 124 -1.69 7.35 -1.28
CA ARG A 124 -0.55 6.99 -2.15
C ARG A 124 -0.97 6.23 -3.42
N ASN A 125 -2.26 6.15 -3.68
CA ASN A 125 -2.86 5.49 -4.83
C ASN A 125 -4.19 6.18 -5.18
N GLN A 126 -4.08 7.44 -5.63
CA GLN A 126 -5.21 8.35 -5.84
C GLN A 126 -5.77 8.27 -7.26
N TYR A 127 -5.49 7.20 -8.01
CA TYR A 127 -5.82 7.12 -9.42
C TYR A 127 -6.48 5.79 -9.81
N ILE A 128 -7.32 5.87 -10.84
CA ILE A 128 -7.96 4.74 -11.51
C ILE A 128 -7.59 4.79 -13.00
N PRO A 129 -6.86 3.81 -13.52
CA PRO A 129 -6.61 3.72 -14.96
C PRO A 129 -7.92 3.62 -15.75
N LEU A 130 -8.08 4.41 -16.82
CA LEU A 130 -9.31 4.44 -17.62
C LEU A 130 -9.68 3.04 -18.14
N LYS A 131 -8.68 2.22 -18.50
CA LYS A 131 -8.86 0.83 -18.95
C LYS A 131 -9.69 -0.03 -17.97
N LEU A 132 -9.69 0.29 -16.68
CA LEU A 132 -10.47 -0.44 -15.68
C LEU A 132 -11.95 -0.04 -15.66
N LEU A 133 -12.32 1.11 -16.23
CA LEU A 133 -13.70 1.56 -16.35
C LEU A 133 -14.40 0.97 -17.59
N GLY A 134 -13.64 0.44 -18.54
CA GLY A 134 -14.14 -0.17 -19.78
C GLY A 134 -13.39 0.35 -21.00
N SER A 135 -13.94 0.09 -22.19
CA SER A 135 -13.36 0.52 -23.48
C SER A 135 -13.95 1.81 -24.03
N GLY A 136 -14.83 2.48 -23.28
CA GLY A 136 -15.50 3.70 -23.70
C GLY A 136 -14.75 4.96 -23.27
N MET A 137 -15.14 6.10 -23.87
CA MET A 137 -14.63 7.43 -23.49
C MET A 137 -15.50 8.10 -22.40
N ALA A 138 -16.64 7.49 -22.06
CA ALA A 138 -17.48 7.95 -20.96
C ALA A 138 -16.96 7.41 -19.63
N VAL A 139 -16.80 8.31 -18.66
CA VAL A 139 -16.51 8.00 -17.27
C VAL A 139 -17.81 8.07 -16.49
N ASP A 140 -18.22 6.95 -15.88
CA ASP A 140 -19.35 6.88 -14.95
C ASP A 140 -19.12 5.75 -13.94
N PHE A 141 -18.77 6.11 -12.72
CA PHE A 141 -18.51 5.17 -11.65
C PHE A 141 -18.78 5.80 -10.28
N TYR A 142 -18.78 4.96 -9.26
CA TYR A 142 -19.07 5.37 -7.89
C TYR A 142 -17.84 5.19 -7.00
N VAL A 143 -17.70 6.03 -5.99
CA VAL A 143 -16.70 5.88 -4.94
C VAL A 143 -17.41 5.81 -3.61
N GLU A 144 -17.25 4.69 -2.92
CA GLU A 144 -17.63 4.57 -1.50
C GLU A 144 -16.48 5.14 -0.67
N ALA A 145 -16.68 6.33 -0.11
CA ALA A 145 -15.69 7.04 0.68
C ALA A 145 -15.97 6.87 2.19
N ALA A 146 -15.02 6.28 2.92
CA ALA A 146 -15.07 6.11 4.37
C ALA A 146 -14.36 7.29 5.06
N ALA A 147 -15.09 8.00 5.92
CA ALA A 147 -14.57 9.15 6.67
C ALA A 147 -13.98 8.70 8.02
N ASN A 148 -12.91 7.90 7.97
CA ASN A 148 -12.22 7.40 9.16
C ASN A 148 -11.48 8.55 9.87
N PRO A 149 -11.86 8.96 11.09
CA PRO A 149 -11.22 10.07 11.77
C PRO A 149 -9.76 9.75 12.12
N ASP A 150 -8.92 10.79 12.28
CA ASP A 150 -7.58 10.62 12.84
C ASP A 150 -7.66 10.31 14.34
N VAL A 151 -7.63 9.01 14.65
CA VAL A 151 -7.56 8.50 16.02
C VAL A 151 -6.10 8.47 16.52
N ALA A 152 -5.12 8.39 15.62
CA ALA A 152 -3.72 8.22 15.97
C ALA A 152 -3.12 9.51 16.57
N GLN A 153 -3.50 10.69 16.06
CA GLN A 153 -3.10 12.01 16.57
C GLN A 153 -1.58 12.15 16.78
N GLY A 154 -0.79 11.75 15.79
CA GLY A 154 0.67 11.75 15.91
C GLY A 154 1.19 10.94 17.11
N TRP A 155 0.43 9.91 17.53
CA TRP A 155 0.72 9.01 18.66
C TRP A 155 0.82 9.71 20.02
N THR A 156 0.04 10.76 20.24
CA THR A 156 -0.01 11.49 21.53
C THR A 156 -0.76 10.75 22.62
N PHE A 157 -1.58 9.74 22.27
CA PHE A 157 -2.47 9.00 23.18
C PHE A 157 -3.51 9.87 23.90
N ALA A 158 -3.82 11.05 23.39
CA ALA A 158 -4.84 11.91 23.97
C ALA A 158 -6.25 11.33 23.76
N ALA A 159 -7.09 11.47 24.78
CA ALA A 159 -8.48 10.99 24.74
C ALA A 159 -9.28 11.70 23.65
N MET A 160 -10.09 10.93 22.93
CA MET A 160 -10.90 11.43 21.82
C MET A 160 -12.36 10.99 21.90
N PRO A 161 -13.28 11.77 21.31
CA PRO A 161 -14.69 11.45 21.31
C PRO A 161 -15.09 10.43 20.23
N TYR A 162 -14.15 9.93 19.41
CA TYR A 162 -14.47 9.09 18.26
C TYR A 162 -14.75 7.61 18.57
N GLY A 163 -14.53 7.16 19.80
CA GLY A 163 -14.72 5.75 20.18
C GLY A 163 -16.19 5.30 20.26
N ASP A 164 -17.12 6.24 20.41
CA ASP A 164 -18.56 5.97 20.50
C ASP A 164 -19.33 6.91 19.56
N LYS A 165 -20.38 6.40 18.91
CA LYS A 165 -21.26 7.20 18.04
C LYS A 165 -21.88 8.38 18.76
N ALA A 166 -22.21 8.23 20.03
CA ALA A 166 -22.85 9.28 20.83
C ALA A 166 -21.93 10.48 21.08
N THR A 167 -20.61 10.27 21.05
CA THR A 167 -19.62 11.31 21.31
C THR A 167 -18.94 11.82 20.04
N ALA A 168 -18.88 11.01 18.98
CA ALA A 168 -18.09 11.31 17.77
C ALA A 168 -18.50 12.60 17.05
N GLY A 169 -19.74 13.06 17.23
CA GLY A 169 -20.26 14.26 16.59
C GLY A 169 -20.62 14.03 15.11
N SER A 170 -20.96 15.12 14.42
CA SER A 170 -21.45 15.09 13.04
C SER A 170 -20.68 16.03 12.10
N GLU A 171 -19.66 16.71 12.60
CA GLU A 171 -18.89 17.67 11.80
C GLU A 171 -18.11 16.96 10.68
N PRO A 172 -18.10 17.52 9.47
CA PRO A 172 -17.29 16.99 8.38
C PRO A 172 -15.80 16.95 8.72
N SER A 173 -15.17 15.80 8.48
CA SER A 173 -13.75 15.56 8.78
C SER A 173 -12.84 15.91 7.60
N TYR A 174 -13.39 15.97 6.38
CA TYR A 174 -12.62 16.08 5.14
C TYR A 174 -13.19 17.13 4.19
N ARG A 175 -12.39 17.52 3.19
CA ARG A 175 -12.82 18.36 2.06
C ARG A 175 -12.39 17.71 0.76
N LEU A 176 -13.32 17.52 -0.17
CA LEU A 176 -13.02 16.91 -1.46
C LEU A 176 -11.95 17.72 -2.19
N GLY A 177 -10.92 17.06 -2.69
CA GLY A 177 -9.88 17.69 -3.50
C GLY A 177 -10.19 17.62 -4.99
N THR A 178 -9.14 17.52 -5.81
CA THR A 178 -9.27 17.37 -7.26
C THR A 178 -9.84 16.00 -7.62
N MET A 179 -10.94 15.99 -8.37
CA MET A 179 -11.45 14.78 -9.03
C MET A 179 -11.53 15.03 -10.53
N ALA A 180 -10.62 14.45 -11.30
CA ALA A 180 -10.45 14.83 -12.70
C ALA A 180 -10.06 13.64 -13.55
N ILE A 181 -10.47 13.70 -14.82
CA ILE A 181 -9.81 12.94 -15.87
C ILE A 181 -8.47 13.64 -16.10
N ALA A 182 -7.38 12.90 -16.04
CA ALA A 182 -6.03 13.43 -16.22
C ALA A 182 -5.26 12.59 -17.24
N GLU A 183 -4.38 13.24 -17.99
CA GLU A 183 -3.46 12.56 -18.88
C GLU A 183 -2.09 12.43 -18.20
N LEU A 184 -1.76 11.19 -17.87
CA LEU A 184 -0.47 10.78 -17.34
C LEU A 184 0.57 10.82 -18.47
N ASN A 185 1.66 11.54 -18.28
CA ASN A 185 2.87 11.36 -19.08
C ASN A 185 3.72 10.24 -18.46
N GLN A 186 3.72 9.09 -19.11
CA GLN A 186 4.39 7.89 -18.62
C GLN A 186 5.92 8.08 -18.58
N THR A 187 6.51 8.75 -19.56
CA THR A 187 7.96 9.01 -19.59
C THR A 187 8.41 9.87 -18.41
N VAL A 188 7.63 10.92 -18.07
CA VAL A 188 7.91 11.78 -16.90
C VAL A 188 7.73 11.00 -15.60
N TRP A 189 6.68 10.18 -15.49
CA TRP A 189 6.48 9.32 -14.33
C TRP A 189 7.63 8.32 -14.13
N GLU A 190 8.10 7.68 -15.21
CA GLU A 190 9.24 6.76 -15.17
C GLU A 190 10.54 7.49 -14.80
N LEU A 191 10.76 8.72 -15.32
CA LEU A 191 11.89 9.56 -14.91
C LEU A 191 11.85 9.88 -13.41
N GLN A 192 10.67 10.17 -12.85
CA GLN A 192 10.51 10.39 -11.42
C GLN A 192 10.97 9.17 -10.61
N GLN A 193 10.63 7.95 -11.06
CA GLN A 193 11.06 6.71 -10.40
C GLN A 193 12.58 6.49 -10.52
N ASP A 194 13.16 6.79 -11.69
CA ASP A 194 14.60 6.73 -11.95
C ASP A 194 15.37 7.65 -10.99
N VAL A 195 14.89 8.89 -10.81
CA VAL A 195 15.48 9.87 -9.90
C VAL A 195 15.33 9.45 -8.44
N TRP A 196 14.16 8.99 -8.01
CA TRP A 196 13.94 8.51 -6.64
C TRP A 196 14.87 7.34 -6.30
N THR A 197 15.01 6.39 -7.21
CA THR A 197 15.88 5.21 -7.05
C THR A 197 17.35 5.60 -6.93
N LEU A 198 17.85 6.40 -7.87
CA LEU A 198 19.25 6.83 -7.86
C LEU A 198 19.57 7.78 -6.71
N GLY A 199 18.69 8.72 -6.39
CA GLY A 199 18.83 9.63 -5.27
C GLY A 199 18.91 8.87 -3.96
N GLY A 200 18.00 7.92 -3.73
CA GLY A 200 18.00 7.05 -2.55
C GLY A 200 19.32 6.26 -2.41
N LEU A 201 19.77 5.61 -3.49
CA LEU A 201 21.05 4.89 -3.48
C LEU A 201 22.23 5.83 -3.24
N MET A 202 22.28 6.96 -3.95
CA MET A 202 23.35 7.95 -3.84
C MET A 202 23.52 8.41 -2.40
N HIS A 203 22.44 8.72 -1.68
CA HIS A 203 22.52 9.21 -0.31
C HIS A 203 23.10 8.19 0.67
N GLU A 204 22.89 6.90 0.44
CA GLU A 204 23.39 5.82 1.31
C GLU A 204 24.81 5.34 0.98
N LEU A 205 25.31 5.59 -0.24
CA LEU A 205 26.68 5.23 -0.60
C LEU A 205 27.71 6.09 0.17
N PRO A 206 28.81 5.50 0.70
CA PRO A 206 29.91 6.25 1.31
C PRO A 206 30.48 7.35 0.40
N MET A 207 31.00 8.42 1.03
CA MET A 207 31.50 9.61 0.32
C MET A 207 32.76 9.34 -0.49
N GLU A 208 33.51 8.32 -0.12
CA GLU A 208 34.77 7.91 -0.72
C GLU A 208 34.53 7.04 -1.96
N LEU A 209 33.31 6.51 -2.16
CA LEU A 209 33.00 5.65 -3.29
C LEU A 209 32.77 6.49 -4.56
N PRO A 210 33.52 6.24 -5.65
CA PRO A 210 33.31 6.93 -6.93
C PRO A 210 31.87 6.81 -7.45
N ARG A 211 31.23 5.66 -7.23
CA ARG A 211 29.84 5.40 -7.65
C ARG A 211 28.87 6.48 -7.18
N ARG A 212 29.03 7.00 -5.96
CA ARG A 212 28.19 8.08 -5.43
C ARG A 212 28.29 9.33 -6.30
N HIS A 213 29.52 9.74 -6.63
CA HIS A 213 29.78 10.95 -7.40
C HIS A 213 29.38 10.79 -8.86
N GLU A 214 29.55 9.59 -9.43
CA GLU A 214 29.07 9.29 -10.78
C GLU A 214 27.55 9.44 -10.89
N ILE A 215 26.79 8.96 -9.89
CA ILE A 215 25.34 9.16 -9.83
C ILE A 215 25.00 10.64 -9.71
N LEU A 216 25.64 11.36 -8.79
CA LEU A 216 25.40 12.79 -8.61
C LEU A 216 25.63 13.58 -9.90
N ARG A 217 26.73 13.30 -10.61
CA ARG A 217 27.04 13.97 -11.88
C ARG A 217 26.10 13.53 -13.01
N ALA A 218 25.55 12.31 -12.98
CA ALA A 218 24.51 11.89 -13.91
C ALA A 218 23.19 12.64 -13.67
N LEU A 219 22.78 12.79 -12.41
CA LEU A 219 21.61 13.58 -12.02
C LEU A 219 21.79 15.06 -12.39
N GLU A 220 22.99 15.62 -12.21
CA GLU A 220 23.31 16.98 -12.67
C GLU A 220 23.17 17.12 -14.19
N ARG A 221 23.78 16.22 -14.97
CA ARG A 221 23.64 16.22 -16.44
C ARG A 221 22.20 16.09 -16.91
N MET A 222 21.42 15.26 -16.24
CA MET A 222 19.98 15.13 -16.50
C MET A 222 19.27 16.48 -16.34
N MET A 223 19.52 17.19 -15.23
CA MET A 223 18.96 18.54 -15.01
C MET A 223 19.49 19.61 -15.98
N ASP A 224 20.69 19.44 -16.55
CA ASP A 224 21.26 20.38 -17.51
C ASP A 224 20.74 20.17 -18.94
N ILE A 225 20.39 18.93 -19.30
CA ILE A 225 19.86 18.58 -20.62
C ILE A 225 18.35 18.83 -20.69
N MET A 226 17.65 18.65 -19.57
CA MET A 226 16.21 18.87 -19.52
C MET A 226 15.86 20.35 -19.55
N ASP A 227 14.81 20.68 -20.32
CA ASP A 227 14.22 22.01 -20.32
C ASP A 227 13.20 22.09 -19.17
N PRO A 228 13.40 22.95 -18.16
CA PRO A 228 12.44 23.12 -17.07
C PRO A 228 11.06 23.64 -17.54
N ASP A 229 10.98 24.26 -18.71
CA ASP A 229 9.73 24.77 -19.29
C ASP A 229 9.09 23.77 -20.29
N ASP A 230 9.82 22.71 -20.67
CA ASP A 230 9.35 21.59 -21.51
C ASP A 230 9.82 20.23 -20.94
N VAL A 231 9.37 19.94 -19.72
CA VAL A 231 9.68 18.66 -19.05
C VAL A 231 9.20 17.47 -19.85
N PRO A 232 7.94 17.41 -20.35
CA PRO A 232 7.47 16.28 -21.16
C PRO A 232 8.30 16.07 -22.43
N GLY A 233 8.66 17.14 -23.16
CA GLY A 233 9.44 17.03 -24.39
C GLY A 233 10.89 16.60 -24.19
N THR A 234 11.44 16.81 -22.98
CA THR A 234 12.85 16.49 -22.67
C THR A 234 13.04 15.31 -21.71
N ALA A 235 11.96 14.73 -21.17
CA ALA A 235 12.02 13.62 -20.21
C ALA A 235 12.79 12.40 -20.73
N THR A 236 12.59 12.01 -21.99
CA THR A 236 13.33 10.90 -22.62
C THR A 236 14.85 11.13 -22.59
N ALA A 237 15.30 12.36 -22.87
CA ALA A 237 16.71 12.72 -22.81
C ALA A 237 17.23 12.70 -21.37
N GLY A 238 16.42 13.16 -20.42
CA GLY A 238 16.70 13.05 -18.99
C GLY A 238 16.91 11.60 -18.54
N ARG A 239 16.01 10.69 -18.91
CA ARG A 239 16.14 9.25 -18.62
C ARG A 239 17.37 8.63 -19.28
N ALA A 240 17.64 8.97 -20.53
CA ALA A 240 18.83 8.49 -21.24
C ALA A 240 20.14 8.90 -20.52
N ALA A 241 20.17 10.08 -19.89
CA ALA A 241 21.32 10.53 -19.10
C ALA A 241 21.54 9.73 -17.81
N LEU A 242 20.50 9.05 -17.29
CA LEU A 242 20.54 8.21 -16.09
C LEU A 242 20.72 6.72 -16.38
N ALA A 243 20.42 6.27 -17.59
CA ALA A 243 20.38 4.86 -17.98
C ALA A 243 21.67 4.09 -17.66
N GLU A 244 22.84 4.71 -17.88
CA GLU A 244 24.12 4.07 -17.59
C GLU A 244 24.28 3.76 -16.09
N VAL A 245 23.98 4.72 -15.21
CA VAL A 245 24.18 4.55 -13.77
C VAL A 245 23.11 3.66 -13.13
N LEU A 246 21.89 3.62 -13.70
CA LEU A 246 20.82 2.69 -13.33
C LEU A 246 21.16 1.25 -13.70
N GLY A 247 21.71 1.03 -14.90
CA GLY A 247 22.05 -0.30 -15.40
C GLY A 247 23.24 -0.97 -14.71
N ARG A 248 23.95 -0.27 -13.82
CA ARG A 248 25.12 -0.82 -13.11
C ARG A 248 24.69 -1.76 -11.99
N PRO A 249 25.11 -3.04 -12.00
CA PRO A 249 24.72 -4.01 -10.98
C PRO A 249 25.28 -3.65 -9.59
N ALA A 250 24.75 -4.27 -8.55
CA ALA A 250 25.36 -4.26 -7.22
C ALA A 250 26.71 -4.99 -7.21
N TYR A 251 27.49 -4.82 -6.15
CA TYR A 251 28.73 -5.57 -5.95
C TYR A 251 28.44 -7.08 -5.88
N ALA A 252 29.38 -7.93 -6.32
CA ALA A 252 29.18 -9.38 -6.35
C ALA A 252 28.93 -10.01 -4.95
N SER A 253 29.37 -9.35 -3.88
CA SER A 253 29.18 -9.76 -2.49
C SER A 253 27.97 -9.11 -1.81
N ALA A 254 27.18 -8.31 -2.53
CA ALA A 254 26.00 -7.66 -1.97
C ALA A 254 24.95 -8.68 -1.53
N HIS A 255 24.17 -8.32 -0.50
CA HIS A 255 23.04 -9.13 -0.06
C HIS A 255 22.03 -9.35 -1.19
N LYS A 256 21.43 -10.54 -1.22
CA LYS A 256 20.28 -10.83 -2.06
C LYS A 256 19.03 -10.63 -1.22
N LEU A 257 18.19 -9.69 -1.65
CA LEU A 257 16.91 -9.41 -1.01
C LEU A 257 15.79 -10.10 -1.80
N VAL A 258 14.86 -10.70 -1.07
CA VAL A 258 13.60 -11.20 -1.61
C VAL A 258 12.50 -10.28 -1.10
N ALA A 259 11.79 -9.63 -2.01
CA ALA A 259 10.69 -8.74 -1.69
C ALA A 259 9.36 -9.44 -1.98
N THR A 260 8.39 -9.26 -1.10
CA THR A 260 6.99 -9.62 -1.30
C THR A 260 6.13 -8.47 -0.82
N GLY A 261 5.06 -8.17 -1.55
CA GLY A 261 4.02 -7.29 -1.04
C GLY A 261 3.40 -7.89 0.21
N HIS A 262 3.11 -7.04 1.18
CA HIS A 262 2.49 -7.43 2.44
C HIS A 262 1.57 -6.29 2.89
N ALA A 263 0.45 -6.63 3.50
CA ALA A 263 -0.41 -5.66 4.16
C ALA A 263 -0.86 -6.23 5.50
N HIS A 264 -0.28 -5.70 6.57
CA HIS A 264 -0.78 -5.95 7.91
C HIS A 264 -2.03 -5.11 8.15
N ILE A 265 -3.13 -5.76 8.52
CA ILE A 265 -4.40 -5.10 8.83
C ILE A 265 -4.86 -5.60 10.19
N ASP A 266 -4.79 -4.75 11.20
CA ASP A 266 -5.33 -5.05 12.52
C ASP A 266 -6.82 -5.35 12.43
N SER A 267 -7.21 -6.51 12.98
CA SER A 267 -8.60 -6.95 12.92
C SER A 267 -9.53 -6.02 13.71
N ALA A 268 -9.03 -5.44 14.79
CA ALA A 268 -9.62 -4.32 15.50
C ALA A 268 -8.51 -3.60 16.30
N TRP A 269 -8.24 -2.34 15.96
CA TRP A 269 -7.29 -1.51 16.70
C TRP A 269 -7.83 -0.10 16.94
N LEU A 270 -7.60 0.82 16.00
CA LEU A 270 -8.12 2.19 16.05
C LEU A 270 -9.42 2.36 15.25
N TRP A 271 -9.97 1.27 14.73
CA TRP A 271 -11.23 1.21 13.98
C TRP A 271 -12.01 -0.06 14.38
N PRO A 272 -13.34 -0.05 14.21
CA PRO A 272 -14.17 -1.23 14.47
C PRO A 272 -14.02 -2.30 13.39
N VAL A 273 -14.36 -3.55 13.71
CA VAL A 273 -14.24 -4.73 12.83
C VAL A 273 -14.94 -4.53 11.47
N ARG A 274 -16.10 -3.86 11.45
CA ARG A 274 -16.82 -3.57 10.19
C ARG A 274 -15.96 -2.75 9.20
N GLU A 275 -15.08 -1.89 9.71
CA GLU A 275 -14.17 -1.10 8.90
C GLU A 275 -12.99 -1.95 8.43
N THR A 276 -12.50 -2.88 9.26
CA THR A 276 -11.50 -3.87 8.85
C THR A 276 -11.97 -4.67 7.64
N ILE A 277 -13.22 -5.14 7.63
CA ILE A 277 -13.80 -5.87 6.49
C ILE A 277 -13.68 -5.05 5.20
N ARG A 278 -14.00 -3.75 5.26
CA ARG A 278 -13.87 -2.81 4.12
C ARG A 278 -12.41 -2.52 3.78
N LYS A 279 -11.52 -2.40 4.78
CA LYS A 279 -10.06 -2.28 4.60
C LYS A 279 -9.48 -3.47 3.85
N CYS A 280 -9.86 -4.69 4.21
CA CYS A 280 -9.46 -5.90 3.49
C CYS A 280 -9.92 -5.86 2.03
N ALA A 281 -11.18 -5.47 1.76
CA ALA A 281 -11.68 -5.39 0.39
C ALA A 281 -10.90 -4.35 -0.43
N ARG A 282 -10.64 -3.18 0.17
CA ARG A 282 -9.84 -2.11 -0.45
C ARG A 282 -8.43 -2.58 -0.77
N THR A 283 -7.72 -3.11 0.22
CA THR A 283 -6.34 -3.59 0.06
C THR A 283 -6.27 -4.70 -0.98
N PHE A 284 -7.10 -5.74 -0.87
CA PHE A 284 -7.01 -6.88 -1.77
C PHE A 284 -7.44 -6.54 -3.20
N SER A 285 -8.39 -5.62 -3.40
CA SER A 285 -8.72 -5.16 -4.76
C SER A 285 -7.54 -4.46 -5.45
N ASN A 286 -6.77 -3.64 -4.71
CA ASN A 286 -5.54 -3.02 -5.23
C ASN A 286 -4.47 -4.05 -5.53
N VAL A 287 -4.26 -5.00 -4.62
CA VAL A 287 -3.28 -6.09 -4.79
C VAL A 287 -3.61 -6.92 -6.03
N VAL A 288 -4.88 -7.30 -6.23
CA VAL A 288 -5.29 -8.04 -7.41
C VAL A 288 -5.09 -7.21 -8.69
N ALA A 289 -5.42 -5.92 -8.68
CA ALA A 289 -5.16 -5.04 -9.82
C ALA A 289 -3.65 -4.92 -10.14
N LEU A 290 -2.79 -4.84 -9.12
CA LEU A 290 -1.33 -4.87 -9.30
C LEU A 290 -0.86 -6.19 -9.92
N MET A 291 -1.45 -7.32 -9.52
CA MET A 291 -1.15 -8.64 -10.11
C MET A 291 -1.62 -8.80 -11.55
N ASP A 292 -2.66 -8.06 -11.94
CA ASP A 292 -3.13 -8.02 -13.33
C ASP A 292 -2.16 -7.23 -14.23
N ASP A 293 -1.57 -6.15 -13.70
CA ASP A 293 -0.64 -5.28 -14.43
C ASP A 293 0.83 -5.74 -14.36
N SER A 294 1.23 -6.45 -13.29
CA SER A 294 2.61 -6.89 -13.04
C SER A 294 2.66 -8.40 -12.75
N PRO A 295 3.00 -9.24 -13.75
CA PRO A 295 3.01 -10.71 -13.61
C PRO A 295 3.92 -11.24 -12.50
N ASP A 296 5.05 -10.58 -12.25
CA ASP A 296 6.04 -10.99 -11.25
C ASP A 296 5.72 -10.50 -9.82
N PHE A 297 4.64 -9.74 -9.63
CA PHE A 297 4.24 -9.25 -8.31
C PHE A 297 3.67 -10.37 -7.45
N VAL A 298 4.23 -10.54 -6.25
CA VAL A 298 3.82 -11.54 -5.26
C VAL A 298 3.40 -10.85 -3.97
N PHE A 299 2.23 -11.22 -3.43
CA PHE A 299 1.67 -10.68 -2.19
C PHE A 299 1.42 -11.77 -1.16
N SER A 300 1.91 -11.57 0.06
CA SER A 300 1.72 -12.47 1.19
C SER A 300 0.59 -11.98 2.11
N CYS A 301 -0.36 -12.87 2.44
CA CYS A 301 -1.52 -12.55 3.28
C CYS A 301 -1.70 -13.60 4.38
N SER A 302 -1.67 -13.17 5.64
CA SER A 302 -1.56 -14.04 6.82
C SER A 302 -2.89 -14.53 7.39
N SER A 303 -3.85 -13.62 7.59
CA SER A 303 -5.04 -13.88 8.41
C SER A 303 -6.13 -14.60 7.63
N ALA A 304 -6.42 -15.85 7.98
CA ALA A 304 -7.51 -16.62 7.37
C ALA A 304 -8.87 -15.97 7.61
N GLN A 305 -9.09 -15.34 8.77
CA GLN A 305 -10.33 -14.64 9.09
C GLN A 305 -10.62 -13.49 8.12
N GLN A 306 -9.59 -12.74 7.71
CA GLN A 306 -9.78 -11.66 6.74
C GLN A 306 -10.27 -12.20 5.40
N LEU A 307 -9.70 -13.31 4.93
CA LEU A 307 -10.13 -13.96 3.70
C LEU A 307 -11.52 -14.59 3.84
N ALA A 308 -11.89 -15.09 5.02
CA ALA A 308 -13.24 -15.54 5.32
C ALA A 308 -14.28 -14.40 5.22
N TRP A 309 -13.96 -13.21 5.75
CA TRP A 309 -14.82 -12.03 5.58
C TRP A 309 -14.94 -11.63 4.11
N ILE A 310 -13.86 -11.67 3.34
CA ILE A 310 -13.92 -11.33 1.91
C ILE A 310 -14.76 -12.35 1.14
N LYS A 311 -14.67 -13.64 1.48
CA LYS A 311 -15.56 -14.67 0.93
C LYS A 311 -17.03 -14.37 1.22
N GLU A 312 -17.35 -13.92 2.42
CA GLU A 312 -18.72 -13.64 2.87
C GLU A 312 -19.29 -12.36 2.25
N PHE A 313 -18.55 -11.25 2.35
CA PHE A 313 -19.06 -9.90 2.01
C PHE A 313 -18.70 -9.45 0.59
N TYR A 314 -17.65 -10.01 -0.03
CA TYR A 314 -17.16 -9.63 -1.36
C TYR A 314 -16.82 -10.86 -2.22
N PRO A 315 -17.79 -11.74 -2.51
CA PRO A 315 -17.54 -13.04 -3.15
C PRO A 315 -16.92 -12.96 -4.55
N GLU A 316 -17.18 -11.88 -5.30
CA GLU A 316 -16.53 -11.63 -6.61
C GLU A 316 -15.02 -11.40 -6.44
N LEU A 317 -14.62 -10.52 -5.53
CA LEU A 317 -13.22 -10.28 -5.19
C LEU A 317 -12.55 -11.55 -4.65
N PHE A 318 -13.25 -12.33 -3.81
CA PHE A 318 -12.74 -13.62 -3.33
C PHE A 318 -12.48 -14.61 -4.47
N GLY A 319 -13.35 -14.62 -5.49
CA GLY A 319 -13.15 -15.39 -6.72
C GLY A 319 -11.85 -15.03 -7.42
N ARG A 320 -11.60 -13.73 -7.63
CA ARG A 320 -10.33 -13.23 -8.21
C ARG A 320 -9.12 -13.57 -7.35
N ILE A 321 -9.23 -13.45 -6.01
CA ILE A 321 -8.16 -13.86 -5.09
C ILE A 321 -7.85 -15.35 -5.29
N ARG A 322 -8.86 -16.24 -5.37
CA ARG A 322 -8.64 -17.67 -5.59
C ARG A 322 -7.90 -17.95 -6.91
N GLU A 323 -8.19 -17.21 -7.97
CA GLU A 323 -7.45 -17.29 -9.23
C GLU A 323 -5.99 -16.88 -9.06
N LYS A 324 -5.73 -15.77 -8.34
CA LYS A 324 -4.37 -15.30 -8.05
C LYS A 324 -3.59 -16.22 -7.11
N VAL A 325 -4.27 -16.93 -6.20
CA VAL A 325 -3.66 -18.00 -5.39
C VAL A 325 -3.24 -19.17 -6.27
N LYS A 326 -4.12 -19.61 -7.17
CA LYS A 326 -3.79 -20.68 -8.13
C LYS A 326 -2.65 -20.29 -9.07
N ALA A 327 -2.53 -19.01 -9.42
CA ALA A 327 -1.43 -18.48 -10.23
C ALA A 327 -0.11 -18.31 -9.44
N GLY A 328 -0.14 -18.43 -8.11
CA GLY A 328 1.04 -18.26 -7.25
C GLY A 328 1.43 -16.80 -6.98
N GLN A 329 0.59 -15.83 -7.36
CA GLN A 329 0.83 -14.41 -7.10
C GLN A 329 0.32 -14.00 -5.70
N PHE A 330 -0.85 -14.49 -5.30
CA PHE A 330 -1.40 -14.26 -3.96
C PHE A 330 -1.07 -15.47 -3.09
N VAL A 331 -0.27 -15.29 -2.03
CA VAL A 331 0.26 -16.37 -1.22
C VAL A 331 -0.36 -16.30 0.19
N PRO A 332 -1.29 -17.20 0.55
CA PRO A 332 -1.70 -17.37 1.93
C PRO A 332 -0.50 -17.83 2.77
N VAL A 333 -0.20 -17.11 3.85
CA VAL A 333 0.92 -17.40 4.75
C VAL A 333 0.48 -17.57 6.19
N GLY A 334 1.35 -18.12 7.04
CA GLY A 334 1.19 -18.12 8.50
C GLY A 334 0.27 -19.19 9.08
N GLY A 335 -0.81 -19.56 8.38
CA GLY A 335 -1.69 -20.67 8.75
C GLY A 335 -2.51 -20.49 10.03
N MET A 336 -2.60 -19.27 10.58
CA MET A 336 -3.41 -18.96 11.75
C MET A 336 -4.73 -18.28 11.37
N TRP A 337 -5.74 -18.41 12.22
CA TRP A 337 -7.03 -17.74 12.02
C TRP A 337 -6.90 -16.22 12.05
N VAL A 338 -6.16 -15.70 13.04
CA VAL A 338 -5.71 -14.30 13.11
C VAL A 338 -4.24 -14.22 13.50
N GLU A 339 -3.60 -13.08 13.26
CA GLU A 339 -2.30 -12.75 13.86
C GLU A 339 -2.48 -12.46 15.36
N SER A 340 -2.52 -13.51 16.19
CA SER A 340 -2.89 -13.37 17.60
C SER A 340 -1.73 -12.88 18.48
N ASP A 341 -2.07 -12.36 19.67
CA ASP A 341 -1.12 -12.36 20.78
C ASP A 341 -0.72 -13.80 21.14
N THR A 342 0.46 -13.97 21.71
CA THR A 342 0.99 -15.30 22.06
C THR A 342 1.29 -15.50 23.54
N ASN A 343 1.02 -14.48 24.37
CA ASN A 343 1.30 -14.53 25.81
C ASN A 343 0.04 -14.81 26.63
N MET A 344 -1.06 -14.13 26.29
CA MET A 344 -2.32 -14.17 27.03
C MET A 344 -3.16 -15.42 26.75
N PRO A 345 -3.27 -15.94 25.50
CA PRO A 345 -4.06 -17.13 25.24
C PRO A 345 -3.44 -18.39 25.83
N GLY A 346 -4.29 -19.31 26.32
CA GLY A 346 -3.85 -20.65 26.71
C GLY A 346 -3.44 -21.51 25.51
N GLY A 347 -2.70 -22.60 25.77
CA GLY A 347 -2.19 -23.49 24.72
C GLY A 347 -3.26 -24.07 23.78
N GLU A 348 -4.44 -24.43 24.29
CA GLU A 348 -5.58 -24.88 23.46
C GLU A 348 -6.05 -23.78 22.50
N ALA A 349 -6.17 -22.54 22.97
CA ALA A 349 -6.57 -21.42 22.12
C ALA A 349 -5.53 -21.16 21.01
N MET A 350 -4.24 -21.29 21.34
CA MET A 350 -3.16 -21.20 20.36
C MET A 350 -3.21 -22.35 19.34
N ALA A 351 -3.48 -23.58 19.78
CA ALA A 351 -3.67 -24.71 18.87
C ALA A 351 -4.87 -24.48 17.93
N ARG A 352 -5.97 -23.93 18.44
CA ARG A 352 -7.16 -23.58 17.64
C ARG A 352 -6.87 -22.54 16.57
N GLN A 353 -5.99 -21.56 16.82
CA GLN A 353 -5.58 -20.61 15.78
C GLN A 353 -5.06 -21.34 14.53
N PHE A 354 -4.19 -22.34 14.71
CA PHE A 354 -3.67 -23.14 13.60
C PHE A 354 -4.70 -24.10 13.00
N VAL A 355 -5.51 -24.76 13.84
CA VAL A 355 -6.52 -25.70 13.35
C VAL A 355 -7.53 -24.98 12.45
N GLU A 356 -8.07 -23.84 12.88
CA GLU A 356 -9.05 -23.08 12.11
C GLU A 356 -8.42 -22.42 10.88
N GLY A 357 -7.24 -21.78 11.05
CA GLY A 357 -6.54 -21.10 9.95
C GLY A 357 -6.11 -22.06 8.84
N LYS A 358 -5.40 -23.13 9.18
CA LYS A 358 -4.96 -24.13 8.19
C LYS A 358 -6.14 -24.84 7.54
N LYS A 359 -7.19 -25.17 8.29
CA LYS A 359 -8.38 -25.79 7.72
C LYS A 359 -9.00 -24.90 6.65
N PHE A 360 -9.14 -23.60 6.93
CA PHE A 360 -9.67 -22.65 5.95
C PHE A 360 -8.81 -22.58 4.68
N PHE A 361 -7.49 -22.47 4.81
CA PHE A 361 -6.61 -22.42 3.63
C PHE A 361 -6.57 -23.71 2.82
N LEU A 362 -6.63 -24.87 3.49
CA LEU A 362 -6.77 -26.17 2.84
C LEU A 362 -8.10 -26.28 2.09
N ASP A 363 -9.21 -25.94 2.73
CA ASP A 363 -10.55 -26.08 2.17
C ASP A 363 -10.77 -25.11 0.99
N GLU A 364 -10.29 -23.87 1.08
CA GLU A 364 -10.56 -22.83 0.07
C GLU A 364 -9.53 -22.77 -1.07
N PHE A 365 -8.28 -23.12 -0.77
CA PHE A 365 -7.15 -22.92 -1.70
C PHE A 365 -6.30 -24.18 -1.92
N GLY A 366 -6.47 -25.23 -1.11
CA GLY A 366 -5.59 -26.39 -1.14
C GLY A 366 -4.16 -26.09 -0.67
N VAL A 367 -3.98 -25.04 0.13
CA VAL A 367 -2.67 -24.57 0.62
C VAL A 367 -2.48 -24.96 2.08
N ASP A 368 -1.38 -25.65 2.39
CA ASP A 368 -0.90 -25.86 3.75
C ASP A 368 0.31 -24.96 4.02
N CYS A 369 0.10 -23.89 4.79
CA CYS A 369 1.17 -22.97 5.18
C CYS A 369 2.21 -23.70 6.04
N GLN A 370 3.48 -23.66 5.62
CA GLN A 370 4.59 -24.32 6.33
C GLN A 370 5.28 -23.40 7.32
N GLU A 371 4.79 -22.18 7.50
CA GLU A 371 5.32 -21.16 8.35
C GLU A 371 4.24 -20.59 9.26
N ALA A 372 4.63 -20.08 10.42
CA ALA A 372 3.83 -19.16 11.20
C ALA A 372 4.29 -17.72 10.89
N TRP A 373 3.35 -16.78 10.79
CA TRP A 373 3.61 -15.39 10.39
C TRP A 373 2.98 -14.45 11.43
N LEU A 374 3.81 -13.87 12.30
CA LEU A 374 3.40 -13.01 13.40
C LEU A 374 4.30 -11.76 13.50
N PRO A 375 4.27 -10.86 12.51
CA PRO A 375 5.12 -9.69 12.46
C PRO A 375 4.83 -8.71 13.62
N ASP A 376 3.57 -8.60 14.06
CA ASP A 376 3.15 -7.57 15.03
C ASP A 376 2.77 -8.07 16.43
N SER A 377 2.97 -9.35 16.78
CA SER A 377 2.66 -9.83 18.13
C SER A 377 3.60 -9.25 19.21
N PHE A 378 3.04 -8.87 20.37
CA PHE A 378 3.78 -8.21 21.46
C PHE A 378 4.44 -9.23 22.40
N GLY A 379 5.42 -9.96 21.87
CA GLY A 379 6.15 -10.99 22.61
C GLY A 379 5.72 -12.41 22.26
N TYR A 380 6.56 -13.36 22.65
CA TYR A 380 6.52 -14.74 22.16
C TYR A 380 6.69 -15.75 23.31
N SER A 381 5.66 -16.57 23.55
CA SER A 381 5.71 -17.62 24.57
C SER A 381 6.80 -18.66 24.30
N ALA A 382 7.49 -19.12 25.35
CA ALA A 382 8.55 -20.13 25.25
C ALA A 382 8.04 -21.51 24.79
N ALA A 383 6.72 -21.75 24.78
CA ALA A 383 6.11 -22.97 24.26
C ALA A 383 5.74 -22.88 22.76
N LEU A 384 5.78 -21.69 22.16
CA LEU A 384 5.34 -21.49 20.78
C LEU A 384 6.11 -22.35 19.76
N PRO A 385 7.44 -22.60 19.88
CA PRO A 385 8.14 -23.51 18.97
C PRO A 385 7.53 -24.91 18.91
N GLN A 386 7.11 -25.45 20.05
CA GLN A 386 6.46 -26.75 20.15
C GLN A 386 5.10 -26.73 19.45
N ILE A 387 4.29 -25.69 19.68
CA ILE A 387 2.95 -25.56 19.12
C ILE A 387 2.99 -25.40 17.60
N VAL A 388 3.84 -24.49 17.09
CA VAL A 388 4.00 -24.26 15.64
C VAL A 388 4.42 -25.55 14.94
N LYS A 389 5.35 -26.30 15.54
CA LYS A 389 5.81 -27.57 14.99
C LYS A 389 4.76 -28.67 15.05
N ALA A 390 3.97 -28.72 16.13
CA ALA A 390 2.85 -29.64 16.26
C ALA A 390 1.73 -29.37 15.24
N ALA A 391 1.57 -28.11 14.82
CA ALA A 391 0.68 -27.71 13.73
C ALA A 391 1.22 -28.05 12.32
N GLY A 392 2.39 -28.71 12.24
CA GLY A 392 3.03 -29.10 10.97
C GLY A 392 3.84 -27.99 10.29
N SER A 393 3.96 -26.81 10.91
CA SER A 393 4.76 -25.72 10.38
C SER A 393 6.24 -25.88 10.77
N ARG A 394 7.12 -25.46 9.86
CA ARG A 394 8.58 -25.65 9.90
C ARG A 394 9.34 -24.36 10.16
N TRP A 395 8.73 -23.22 9.85
CA TRP A 395 9.37 -21.90 9.92
C TRP A 395 8.54 -20.91 10.72
N PHE A 396 9.20 -19.85 11.18
CA PHE A 396 8.56 -18.72 11.84
C PHE A 396 9.08 -17.40 11.30
N LEU A 397 8.16 -16.51 10.94
CA LEU A 397 8.45 -15.13 10.62
C LEU A 397 7.82 -14.19 11.64
N THR A 398 8.62 -13.24 12.12
CA THR A 398 8.22 -12.19 13.06
C THR A 398 8.91 -10.88 12.69
N GLN A 399 8.56 -9.77 13.33
CA GLN A 399 9.27 -8.50 13.22
C GLN A 399 9.42 -7.81 14.57
N LYS A 400 8.42 -7.88 15.46
CA LYS A 400 8.36 -7.07 16.69
C LYS A 400 9.56 -7.22 17.64
N ILE A 401 10.30 -8.33 17.55
CA ILE A 401 11.54 -8.51 18.33
C ILE A 401 12.68 -7.55 17.94
N SER A 402 12.59 -6.85 16.80
CA SER A 402 13.54 -5.77 16.48
C SER A 402 13.26 -4.47 17.26
N TRP A 403 12.11 -4.34 17.93
CA TRP A 403 11.68 -3.10 18.60
C TRP A 403 12.10 -3.02 20.08
N ASN A 404 13.04 -3.88 20.50
CA ASN A 404 13.52 -3.89 21.89
C ASN A 404 14.31 -2.61 22.21
N GLN A 405 13.85 -1.86 23.23
CA GLN A 405 14.53 -0.63 23.69
C GLN A 405 15.86 -0.90 24.41
N VAL A 406 15.96 -2.02 25.12
CA VAL A 406 17.10 -2.32 26.02
C VAL A 406 18.10 -3.27 25.36
N ASN A 407 17.63 -4.45 24.94
CA ASN A 407 18.48 -5.50 24.41
C ASN A 407 18.14 -5.77 22.94
N ARG A 408 19.04 -5.37 22.06
CA ARG A 408 18.92 -5.69 20.63
C ARG A 408 19.10 -7.20 20.41
N MET A 409 18.24 -7.79 19.60
CA MET A 409 18.42 -9.19 19.19
C MET A 409 19.71 -9.33 18.36
N PRO A 410 20.59 -10.31 18.68
CA PRO A 410 21.90 -10.40 18.05
C PRO A 410 21.88 -10.96 16.63
N HIS A 411 20.79 -11.62 16.22
CA HIS A 411 20.69 -12.33 14.94
C HIS A 411 19.29 -12.19 14.35
N HIS A 412 19.21 -12.01 13.03
CA HIS A 412 17.96 -11.95 12.27
C HIS A 412 17.46 -13.32 11.81
N THR A 413 18.33 -14.33 11.85
CA THR A 413 18.03 -15.70 11.44
C THR A 413 18.66 -16.66 12.43
N PHE A 414 17.84 -17.50 13.07
CA PHE A 414 18.29 -18.39 14.14
C PHE A 414 17.36 -19.58 14.33
N ASN A 415 17.83 -20.60 15.04
CA ASN A 415 16.96 -21.68 15.53
C ASN A 415 16.45 -21.30 16.92
N TRP A 416 15.17 -20.96 17.00
CA TRP A 416 14.52 -20.71 18.27
C TRP A 416 14.21 -22.03 18.97
N GLU A 417 14.81 -22.25 20.14
CA GLU A 417 14.55 -23.41 20.99
C GLU A 417 13.47 -23.07 22.03
N GLY A 418 12.38 -23.83 22.02
CA GLY A 418 11.33 -23.76 23.01
C GLY A 418 11.73 -24.38 24.34
N ILE A 419 10.91 -24.19 25.38
CA ILE A 419 11.18 -24.67 26.73
C ILE A 419 11.30 -26.21 26.83
N ASP A 420 10.76 -26.94 25.86
CA ASP A 420 10.82 -28.39 25.76
C ASP A 420 12.00 -28.90 24.90
N GLY A 421 12.84 -28.00 24.38
CA GLY A 421 13.92 -28.32 23.46
C GLY A 421 13.51 -28.38 21.99
N THR A 422 12.24 -28.14 21.65
CA THR A 422 11.80 -28.09 20.26
C THR A 422 12.42 -26.88 19.56
N ARG A 423 13.09 -27.11 18.42
CA ARG A 423 13.67 -26.05 17.59
C ARG A 423 12.82 -25.69 16.38
N LEU A 424 12.71 -24.39 16.13
CA LEU A 424 11.99 -23.77 15.01
C LEU A 424 12.89 -22.75 14.30
N PHE A 425 13.07 -22.91 12.99
CA PHE A 425 13.87 -21.96 12.21
C PHE A 425 13.10 -20.65 12.07
N THR A 426 13.68 -19.57 12.60
CA THR A 426 13.03 -18.28 12.77
C THR A 426 13.81 -17.22 12.02
N HIS A 427 13.08 -16.35 11.34
CA HIS A 427 13.61 -15.18 10.67
C HIS A 427 12.79 -13.94 11.04
N PHE A 428 13.46 -12.80 11.20
CA PHE A 428 12.79 -11.50 11.12
C PHE A 428 13.53 -10.59 10.13
N PRO A 429 12.82 -9.87 9.25
CA PRO A 429 13.44 -9.01 8.26
C PRO A 429 14.42 -7.99 8.88
N PRO A 430 15.64 -7.86 8.34
CA PRO A 430 16.67 -6.95 8.87
C PRO A 430 16.38 -5.48 8.60
N VAL A 431 15.31 -5.15 7.90
CA VAL A 431 14.86 -3.75 7.72
C VAL A 431 14.19 -3.19 8.98
N ASP A 432 13.95 -4.02 10.01
CA ASP A 432 13.32 -3.67 11.28
C ASP A 432 11.85 -3.20 11.19
N THR A 433 11.19 -3.40 10.05
CA THR A 433 9.78 -3.08 9.79
C THR A 433 9.14 -4.08 8.83
N TYR A 434 7.84 -4.33 9.00
CA TYR A 434 7.03 -5.11 8.04
C TYR A 434 6.24 -4.20 7.07
N ASN A 435 6.40 -2.88 7.19
CA ASN A 435 5.81 -1.84 6.35
C ASN A 435 6.89 -1.14 5.50
N SER A 436 7.88 -1.90 4.99
CA SER A 436 8.96 -1.33 4.20
C SER A 436 8.45 -0.71 2.89
N GLU A 437 8.98 0.46 2.55
CA GLU A 437 8.78 1.17 1.29
C GLU A 437 9.84 0.79 0.24
N LEU A 438 10.76 -0.14 0.55
CA LEU A 438 11.91 -0.53 -0.27
C LEU A 438 12.81 0.66 -0.67
N SER A 439 12.83 1.70 0.16
CA SER A 439 13.65 2.90 -0.10
C SER A 439 15.14 2.58 -0.01
N GLY A 440 15.99 3.39 -0.66
CA GLY A 440 17.45 3.24 -0.57
C GLY A 440 17.96 3.17 0.87
N ARG A 441 17.39 4.01 1.75
CA ARG A 441 17.68 4.02 3.20
C ARG A 441 17.34 2.71 3.88
N GLU A 442 16.17 2.15 3.59
CA GLU A 442 15.71 0.89 4.18
C GLU A 442 16.54 -0.30 3.70
N LEU A 443 16.86 -0.37 2.40
CA LEU A 443 17.71 -1.43 1.86
C LEU A 443 19.15 -1.35 2.42
N ALA A 444 19.68 -0.14 2.58
CA ALA A 444 20.99 0.06 3.23
C ALA A 444 20.94 -0.25 4.74
N HIS A 445 19.82 0.01 5.42
CA HIS A 445 19.62 -0.41 6.81
C HIS A 445 19.63 -1.94 6.92
N ALA A 446 18.91 -2.63 6.03
CA ALA A 446 18.89 -4.08 5.96
C ALA A 446 20.26 -4.72 5.70
N GLU A 447 21.16 -4.04 4.97
CA GLU A 447 22.55 -4.50 4.77
C GLU A 447 23.43 -4.28 6.01
N ARG A 448 23.24 -3.16 6.73
CA ARG A 448 24.04 -2.79 7.91
C ARG A 448 23.67 -3.58 9.17
N ASN A 449 22.49 -4.19 9.19
CA ASN A 449 21.94 -4.99 10.29
C ASN A 449 22.40 -6.45 10.26
#